data_AF-A0A7V9I2T7-F1
#
_entry.id   AF-A0A7V9I2T7-F1
#
_cell.length_a   1.000
_cell.length_b   1.000
_cell.length_c   1.000
_cell.angle_alpha   90.00
_cell.angle_beta   90.00
_cell.angle_gamma   90.00
#
_symmetry.space_group_name_H-M   'P 1'
#
loop_
_entity.id
_entity.type
_entity.pdbx_description
1 polymer ?
#
loop_
_entity_poly.entity_id
_entity_poly.type
_entity_poly.pdbx_seq_one_letter_code
_entity_poly.pdbx_strand_id
1 'polypeptide(L)' 'MPSVDEGAGLACDVAALRALIDRLLDEGRRPDDPILIAASAVLRDKLAELRGQVSEQGR' A
#
# COMPACT_ATOMS: atom_id res chain seq x y z
N MET A 1 -3.24 -11.39 19.53
CA MET A 1 -1.96 -11.22 18.81
C MET A 1 -2.32 -11.10 17.35
N PRO A 2 -2.11 -9.95 16.68
CA PRO A 2 -2.24 -9.90 15.23
C PRO A 2 -1.23 -10.88 14.67
N SER A 3 -1.73 -11.89 14.00
CA SER A 3 -0.95 -13.02 13.51
C SER A 3 0.03 -12.49 12.46
N VAL A 4 1.26 -13.01 12.46
CA VAL A 4 2.28 -12.79 11.41
C VAL A 4 1.75 -12.91 9.97
N ASP A 5 0.60 -13.57 9.78
CA ASP A 5 -0.17 -13.68 8.55
C ASP A 5 -0.77 -12.34 8.05
N GLU A 6 -1.28 -11.49 8.94
CA GLU A 6 -1.87 -10.18 8.59
C GLU A 6 -0.82 -9.18 8.09
N GLY A 7 0.39 -9.20 8.66
CA GLY A 7 1.50 -8.36 8.19
C GLY A 7 2.02 -8.76 6.81
N ALA A 8 2.01 -10.07 6.49
CA ALA A 8 2.35 -10.58 5.17
C ALA A 8 1.27 -10.25 4.13
N GLY A 9 -0.01 -10.34 4.51
CA GLY A 9 -1.14 -9.89 3.69
C GLY A 9 -1.07 -8.39 3.37
N LEU A 10 -0.76 -7.57 4.38
CA LEU A 10 -0.63 -6.13 4.22
C LEU A 10 0.55 -5.74 3.31
N ALA A 11 1.70 -6.40 3.43
CA ALA A 11 2.84 -6.19 2.55
C ALA A 11 2.51 -6.58 1.09
N CYS A 12 1.75 -7.66 0.90
CA CYS A 12 1.27 -8.09 -0.42
C CYS A 12 0.31 -7.04 -1.03
N ASP A 13 -0.63 -6.53 -0.24
CA ASP A 13 -1.56 -5.47 -0.68
C ASP A 13 -0.81 -4.19 -1.09
N VAL A 14 0.19 -3.79 -0.31
CA VAL A 14 1.04 -2.63 -0.62
C VAL A 14 1.78 -2.83 -1.95
N ALA A 15 2.34 -4.02 -2.18
CA ALA A 15 3.02 -4.34 -3.43
C ALA A 15 2.06 -4.36 -4.63
N ALA A 16 0.86 -4.92 -4.47
CA ALA A 16 -0.15 -4.96 -5.52
C ALA A 16 -0.67 -3.54 -5.87
N LEU A 17 -0.93 -2.70 -4.87
CA LEU A 17 -1.34 -1.30 -5.07
C LEU A 17 -0.24 -0.48 -5.76
N ARG A 18 1.02 -0.70 -5.37
CA ARG A 18 2.18 -0.07 -6.04
C ARG A 18 2.25 -0.45 -7.51
N ALA A 19 2.11 -1.74 -7.84
CA ALA A 19 2.14 -2.23 -9.21
C ALA A 19 0.96 -1.71 -10.04
N LEU A 20 -0.23 -1.59 -9.44
CA LEU A 20 -1.39 -0.99 -10.08
C LEU A 20 -1.16 0.48 -10.43
N ILE A 21 -0.64 1.27 -9.49
CA ILE A 21 -0.31 2.69 -9.70
C ILE A 21 0.72 2.84 -10.82
N ASP A 22 1.78 2.04 -10.79
CA ASP A 22 2.84 2.06 -11.80
C ASP A 22 2.30 1.75 -13.19
N ARG A 23 1.46 0.71 -13.32
CA ARG A 23 0.77 0.37 -14.55
C ARG A 23 -0.12 1.50 -15.06
N LEU A 24 -0.89 2.15 -14.19
CA LEU A 24 -1.76 3.26 -14.60
C LEU A 24 -0.94 4.44 -15.14
N LEU A 25 0.21 4.73 -14.52
CA LEU A 25 1.14 5.75 -15.00
C LEU A 25 1.76 5.37 -16.36
N ASP A 26 2.11 4.10 -16.55
CA ASP A 26 2.62 3.57 -17.83
C ASP A 26 1.57 3.64 -18.94
N GLU A 27 0.30 3.40 -18.61
CA GLU A 27 -0.85 3.60 -19.51
C GLU A 27 -1.12 5.10 -19.82
N GLY A 28 -0.32 6.01 -19.26
CA GLY A 28 -0.39 7.45 -19.53
C GLY A 28 -1.42 8.20 -18.69
N ARG A 29 -1.96 7.58 -17.63
CA ARG A 29 -2.84 8.28 -16.67
C ARG A 29 -2.05 9.37 -15.97
N ARG A 30 -2.66 10.55 -15.85
CA ARG A 30 -2.05 11.69 -15.16
C ARG A 30 -2.06 11.42 -13.65
N PRO A 31 -1.05 11.90 -12.91
CA PRO A 31 -1.03 11.78 -11.45
C PRO A 31 -2.25 12.43 -10.76
N ASP A 32 -2.88 13.40 -11.43
CA ASP A 32 -4.14 14.04 -10.99
C ASP A 32 -5.41 13.22 -11.31
N ASP A 33 -5.29 12.05 -11.94
CA ASP A 33 -6.44 11.17 -12.18
C ASP A 33 -7.02 10.72 -10.84
N PRO A 34 -8.34 10.81 -10.62
CA PRO A 34 -8.97 10.47 -9.36
C PRO A 34 -8.66 9.03 -8.91
N ILE A 35 -8.45 8.11 -9.84
CA ILE A 35 -8.09 6.71 -9.54
C ILE A 35 -6.68 6.65 -8.94
N LEU A 36 -5.72 7.40 -9.51
CA LEU A 36 -4.35 7.45 -9.02
C LEU A 36 -4.26 8.16 -7.66
N ILE A 37 -5.03 9.21 -7.45
CA ILE A 37 -5.13 9.90 -6.15
C ILE A 37 -5.66 8.95 -5.09
N ALA A 38 -6.76 8.24 -5.39
CA ALA A 38 -7.36 7.28 -4.47
C ALA A 38 -6.39 6.12 -4.15
N ALA A 39 -5.80 5.52 -5.17
CA ALA A 39 -4.84 4.43 -5.00
C ALA A 39 -3.62 4.87 -4.17
N SER A 40 -3.11 6.08 -4.41
CA SER A 40 -2.00 6.65 -3.65
C SER A 40 -2.35 6.98 -2.21
N ALA A 41 -3.61 7.34 -1.93
CA ALA A 41 -4.10 7.54 -0.57
C ALA A 41 -4.16 6.21 0.19
N VAL A 42 -4.75 5.18 -0.41
CA VAL A 42 -4.83 3.82 0.18
C VAL A 42 -3.44 3.23 0.39
N LEU A 43 -2.53 3.41 -0.56
CA LEU A 43 -1.14 2.96 -0.42
C LEU A 43 -0.44 3.61 0.78
N ARG A 44 -0.63 4.92 0.99
CA ARG A 44 -0.04 5.63 2.14
C ARG A 44 -0.60 5.13 3.47
N ASP A 45 -1.90 4.89 3.53
CA ASP A 45 -2.58 4.38 4.72
C ASP A 45 -2.06 2.98 5.10
N LYS A 46 -2.02 2.04 4.14
CA LYS A 46 -1.46 0.70 4.36
C LYS A 46 0.03 0.72 4.72
N LEU A 47 0.82 1.64 4.16
CA LEU A 47 2.22 1.80 4.54
C LEU A 47 2.37 2.32 5.98
N ALA A 48 1.48 3.19 6.44
CA ALA A 48 1.47 3.67 7.83
C ALA A 48 1.10 2.54 8.79
N GLU A 49 0.09 1.75 8.45
CA GLU A 49 -0.30 0.55 9.21
C GLU A 49 0.84 -0.47 9.28
N LEU A 50 1.49 -0.77 8.15
CA LEU A 50 2.62 -1.70 8.11
C LEU A 50 3.79 -1.21 8.97
N ARG A 51 4.10 0.09 8.94
CA ARG A 51 5.14 0.68 9.82
C ARG A 51 4.76 0.62 11.30
N GLY A 52 3.49 0.81 11.63
CA GLY A 52 2.97 0.64 12.99
C GLY A 52 3.19 -0.78 13.48
N GLN A 53 2.76 -1.78 12.70
CA GLN A 53 2.90 -3.20 13.03
C GLN A 53 4.37 -3.63 13.20
N VAL A 54 5.28 -3.19 12.33
CA VAL A 54 6.73 -3.48 12.45
C VAL A 54 7.31 -2.87 13.72
N SER A 55 6.82 -1.69 14.15
CA SER A 55 7.28 -1.04 15.37
C SER A 55 6.77 -1.74 16.63
N GLU A 56 5.56 -2.32 16.58
CA GLU A 56 4.98 -3.07 17.69
C GLU A 56 5.53 -4.51 17.80
N GLN A 57 5.93 -5.14 16.69
CA GLN A 57 6.57 -6.46 16.71
C GLN A 57 8.04 -6.46 17.20
N GLY A 58 8.69 -5.30 17.26
CA GLY A 58 10.10 -5.16 17.66
C GLY A 58 10.37 -4.97 19.15
N ARG A 59 9.35 -5.09 20.02
CA ARG A 59 9.44 -4.83 21.48
C ARG A 59 9.14 -6.07 22.30
#